data_AF-W9CN18-F1
#
_entry.id   AF-W9CN18-F1
#
_cell.length_a   1.000
_cell.length_b   1.000
_cell.length_c   1.000
_cell.angle_alpha   90.00
_cell.angle_beta   90.00
_cell.angle_gamma   90.00
#
_symmetry.space_group_name_H-M   'P 1'
#
loop_
_entity.id
_entity.type
_entity.pdbx_description
1 polymer ?
#
loop_
_entity_poly.entity_id
_entity_poly.type
_entity_poly.pdbx_seq_one_letter_code
_entity_poly.pdbx_strand_id
1 'polypeptide(L)'
;MHSSLKLMSLMAILPSTLACLGYTGGLPTATSTKTNSKVIEVAAGAVFDGGWAKYDRGSGACNNQVEGGDADAVFLLHSGATLWNVIIGKN
;
A
#
# COMPACT_ATOMS: atom_id res chain seq x y z
N MET A 1 18.45 44.95 -37.24
CA MET A 1 19.27 43.85 -36.70
C MET A 1 18.68 43.45 -35.35
N HIS A 2 18.02 42.28 -35.32
CA HIS A 2 17.77 41.33 -34.23
C HIS A 2 17.55 41.92 -32.81
N SER A 3 16.32 42.16 -32.32
CA SER A 3 15.29 41.16 -31.96
C SER A 3 15.85 39.92 -31.25
N SER A 4 16.29 40.04 -29.98
CA SER A 4 16.80 38.88 -29.21
C SER A 4 16.69 38.95 -27.67
N LEU A 5 15.86 39.81 -27.06
CA LEU A 5 15.94 39.99 -25.58
C LEU A 5 14.63 39.88 -24.78
N LYS A 6 13.68 39.02 -25.18
CA LYS A 6 12.43 38.85 -24.40
C LYS A 6 11.95 37.41 -24.18
N LEU A 7 12.80 36.39 -24.28
CA LEU A 7 12.34 35.01 -24.17
C LEU A 7 13.24 34.11 -23.32
N MET A 8 13.48 34.46 -22.05
CA MET A 8 14.35 33.63 -21.20
C MET A 8 14.04 33.64 -19.70
N SER A 9 12.80 33.87 -19.27
CA SER A 9 12.51 33.92 -17.81
C SER A 9 11.24 33.20 -17.33
N LEU A 10 10.63 32.29 -18.08
CA LEU A 10 9.37 31.64 -17.65
C LEU A 10 9.43 30.11 -17.47
N MET A 11 10.61 29.51 -17.25
CA MET A 11 10.73 28.05 -17.11
C MET A 11 10.98 27.54 -15.69
N ALA A 12 11.04 28.41 -14.67
CA ALA A 12 11.46 28.02 -13.32
C ALA A 12 10.32 27.66 -12.34
N ILE A 13 9.06 27.50 -12.79
CA ILE A 13 7.90 27.32 -11.88
C ILE A 13 7.17 25.97 -12.06
N LEU A 14 7.78 24.96 -12.66
CA LEU A 14 7.06 23.76 -13.12
C LEU A 14 7.53 22.41 -12.53
N PRO A 15 7.71 22.27 -11.20
CA PRO A 15 7.31 20.98 -10.63
C PRO A 15 6.68 20.97 -9.22
N SER A 16 6.26 22.09 -8.63
CA SER A 16 5.66 22.07 -7.28
C SER A 16 4.17 21.64 -7.23
N THR A 17 3.47 21.56 -8.36
CA THR A 17 2.04 21.16 -8.39
C THR A 17 1.80 19.65 -8.41
N LEU A 18 2.82 18.83 -8.72
CA LEU A 18 2.71 17.37 -8.70
C LEU A 18 2.70 16.79 -7.27
N ALA A 19 3.21 17.53 -6.28
CA ALA A 19 3.20 17.11 -4.88
C ALA A 19 1.78 17.09 -4.27
N CYS A 20 0.79 17.75 -4.89
CA CYS A 20 -0.59 17.82 -4.41
C CYS A 20 -1.52 16.75 -4.99
N LEU A 21 -1.09 15.95 -5.96
CA LEU A 21 -1.86 14.83 -6.50
C LEU A 21 -1.61 13.57 -5.66
N GLY A 22 -1.83 13.67 -4.35
CA GLY A 22 -1.97 12.47 -3.52
C GLY A 22 -3.12 11.63 -4.08
N TYR A 23 -2.97 10.30 -4.08
CA TYR A 23 -4.05 9.41 -4.50
C TYR A 23 -5.27 9.63 -3.60
N THR A 24 -6.30 10.28 -4.14
CA THR A 24 -7.57 10.55 -3.45
C THR A 24 -8.57 9.41 -3.59
N GLY A 25 -8.22 8.35 -4.33
CA GLY A 25 -9.09 7.21 -4.63
C GLY A 25 -9.38 6.30 -3.44
N GLY A 26 -8.89 6.62 -2.24
CA GLY A 26 -9.12 5.83 -1.03
C GLY A 26 -8.44 4.47 -1.08
N LEU A 27 -8.92 3.49 -0.31
CA LEU A 27 -8.49 2.11 -0.51
C LEU A 27 -9.21 1.53 -1.75
N PRO A 28 -8.57 0.63 -2.51
CA PRO A 28 -9.24 -0.13 -3.57
C PRO A 28 -10.49 -0.84 -3.04
N THR A 29 -11.51 -0.99 -3.87
CA THR A 29 -12.71 -1.76 -3.52
C THR A 29 -12.36 -3.23 -3.37
N ALA A 30 -12.62 -3.79 -2.19
CA ALA A 30 -12.34 -5.19 -1.92
C ALA A 30 -13.24 -6.12 -2.75
N THR A 31 -12.64 -7.14 -3.38
CA THR A 31 -13.39 -8.17 -4.14
C THR A 31 -14.10 -9.17 -3.23
N SER A 32 -13.53 -9.41 -2.05
CA SER A 32 -14.10 -10.25 -0.98
C SER A 32 -13.43 -9.92 0.35
N THR A 33 -13.94 -10.48 1.45
CA THR A 33 -13.28 -10.38 2.76
C THR A 33 -12.89 -11.76 3.30
N LYS A 34 -11.71 -11.84 3.90
CA LYS A 34 -11.09 -13.04 4.49
C LYS A 34 -10.68 -12.74 5.93
N THR A 35 -11.48 -13.22 6.87
CA THR A 35 -11.15 -13.18 8.30
C THR A 35 -10.43 -14.46 8.69
N ASN A 36 -9.20 -14.34 9.16
CA ASN A 36 -8.35 -15.48 9.52
C ASN A 36 -8.02 -15.45 11.01
N SER A 37 -8.09 -16.60 11.69
CA SER A 37 -7.74 -16.71 13.12
C SER A 37 -6.25 -16.95 13.38
N LYS A 38 -5.46 -17.14 12.31
CA LYS A 38 -4.00 -17.32 12.35
C LYS A 38 -3.33 -16.45 11.27
N VAL A 39 -2.02 -16.24 11.43
CA VAL A 39 -1.17 -15.61 10.42
C VAL A 39 -1.18 -16.43 9.12
N ILE A 40 -1.14 -15.74 7.98
CA ILE A 40 -0.95 -16.37 6.66
C ILE A 40 0.54 -16.32 6.33
N GLU A 41 1.19 -17.48 6.30
CA GLU A 41 2.60 -17.55 5.90
C GLU A 41 2.74 -17.58 4.38
N VAL A 42 3.62 -16.72 3.85
CA VAL A 42 4.01 -16.72 2.44
C VAL A 42 5.44 -17.25 2.35
N ALA A 43 5.58 -18.44 1.80
CA ALA A 43 6.85 -19.15 1.69
C ALA A 43 7.93 -18.37 0.93
N ALA A 44 9.20 -18.71 1.17
CA ALA A 44 10.33 -18.03 0.56
C ALA A 44 10.25 -18.08 -0.97
N GLY A 45 10.46 -16.93 -1.62
CA GLY A 45 10.37 -16.78 -3.07
C GLY A 45 8.95 -16.89 -3.66
N ALA A 46 7.91 -17.16 -2.87
CA ALA A 46 6.56 -17.33 -3.36
C ALA A 46 5.85 -15.99 -3.57
N VAL A 47 4.93 -15.94 -4.54
CA VAL A 47 4.02 -14.80 -4.73
C VAL A 47 2.66 -15.17 -4.18
N PHE A 48 2.15 -14.36 -3.26
CA PHE A 48 0.76 -14.40 -2.83
C PHE A 48 0.00 -13.25 -3.50
N ASP A 49 -0.87 -13.57 -4.47
CA ASP A 49 -1.82 -12.64 -5.06
C ASP A 49 -3.18 -12.75 -4.36
N GLY A 50 -3.55 -11.73 -3.60
CA GLY A 50 -4.82 -11.68 -2.88
C GLY A 50 -6.02 -11.31 -3.75
N GLY A 51 -5.82 -10.97 -5.03
CA GLY A 51 -6.91 -10.64 -5.96
C GLY A 51 -7.77 -9.46 -5.47
N TRP A 52 -7.16 -8.49 -4.78
CA TRP A 52 -7.82 -7.37 -4.11
C TRP A 52 -8.82 -7.78 -3.02
N ALA A 53 -8.67 -8.96 -2.43
CA ALA A 53 -9.43 -9.32 -1.23
C ALA A 53 -8.93 -8.53 -0.02
N LYS A 54 -9.85 -8.25 0.91
CA LYS A 54 -9.56 -7.67 2.23
C LYS A 54 -9.26 -8.79 3.22
N TYR A 55 -8.16 -8.67 3.95
CA TYR A 55 -7.73 -9.64 4.96
C TYR A 55 -7.68 -8.99 6.35
N ASP A 56 -8.19 -9.71 7.34
CA ASP A 56 -8.21 -9.28 8.74
C ASP A 56 -7.98 -10.47 9.70
N ARG A 57 -7.68 -10.14 10.97
CA ARG A 57 -7.40 -11.12 12.05
C ARG A 57 -8.54 -11.26 13.05
N GLY A 58 -9.75 -10.83 12.69
CA GLY A 58 -10.94 -10.86 13.53
C GLY A 58 -10.78 -10.03 14.81
N SER A 59 -11.17 -10.60 15.94
CA SER A 59 -11.04 -9.96 17.27
C SER A 59 -9.59 -9.83 17.75
N GLY A 60 -8.62 -10.48 17.10
CA GLY A 60 -7.21 -10.48 17.51
C GLY A 60 -6.31 -9.49 16.77
N ALA A 61 -6.85 -8.73 15.80
CA ALA A 61 -6.05 -7.89 14.91
C ALA A 61 -5.44 -6.64 15.57
N CYS A 62 -6.10 -6.11 16.61
CA CYS A 62 -5.75 -4.83 17.19
C CYS A 62 -5.95 -4.87 18.71
N ASN A 63 -4.86 -4.85 19.47
CA ASN A 63 -4.86 -4.71 20.92
C ASN A 63 -4.51 -3.27 21.32
N ASN A 64 -5.31 -2.31 20.85
CA ASN A 64 -5.07 -0.85 21.00
C ASN A 64 -3.78 -0.37 20.32
N GLN A 65 -2.80 0.09 21.10
CA GLN A 65 -1.49 0.58 20.65
C GLN A 65 -0.37 -0.38 21.04
N VAL A 66 -0.73 -1.60 21.45
CA VAL A 66 0.25 -2.65 21.75
C VAL A 66 0.61 -3.33 20.44
N GLU A 67 1.86 -3.16 20.04
CA GLU A 67 2.45 -3.88 18.92
C GLU A 67 2.49 -5.39 19.22
N GLY A 68 1.98 -6.19 18.29
CA GLY A 68 2.06 -7.65 18.35
C GLY A 68 3.36 -8.18 17.77
N GLY A 69 3.54 -9.51 17.86
CA GLY A 69 4.65 -10.21 17.22
C GLY A 69 4.27 -10.83 15.87
N ASP A 70 5.17 -11.64 15.31
CA ASP A 70 4.95 -12.33 14.03
C ASP A 70 3.67 -13.18 14.00
N ALA A 71 3.27 -13.75 15.14
CA ALA A 71 2.05 -14.56 15.27
C ALA A 71 0.75 -13.74 15.19
N ASP A 72 0.83 -12.43 15.45
CA ASP A 72 -0.28 -11.49 15.42
C ASP A 72 -0.44 -10.83 14.04
N ALA A 73 0.58 -10.96 13.18
CA ALA A 73 0.54 -10.43 11.82
C ALA A 73 -0.61 -11.04 10.99
N VAL A 74 -1.06 -10.27 9.99
CA VAL A 74 -2.00 -10.79 8.98
C VAL A 74 -1.26 -11.72 8.01
N PHE A 75 -0.07 -11.32 7.59
CA PHE A 75 0.84 -12.09 6.74
C PHE A 75 2.24 -12.11 7.33
N LEU A 76 2.91 -13.26 7.23
CA LEU A 76 4.34 -13.40 7.51
C LEU A 76 5.04 -13.80 6.21
N LEU A 77 5.90 -12.92 5.71
CA LEU A 77 6.62 -13.14 4.46
C LEU A 77 8.02 -13.69 4.76
N HIS A 78 8.30 -14.88 4.24
CA HIS A 78 9.65 -15.44 4.25
C HIS A 78 10.53 -14.78 3.19
N SER A 79 11.84 -15.01 3.26
CA SER A 79 12.81 -14.33 2.38
C SER A 79 12.47 -14.46 0.89
N GLY A 80 12.42 -13.33 0.18
CA GLY A 80 12.08 -13.28 -1.24
C GLY A 80 10.60 -13.47 -1.58
N ALA A 81 9.72 -13.63 -0.58
CA ALA A 81 8.28 -13.67 -0.82
C ALA A 81 7.75 -12.32 -1.33
N THR A 82 6.69 -12.37 -2.13
CA THR A 82 5.97 -11.20 -2.64
C THR A 82 4.52 -11.26 -2.19
N LEU A 83 4.03 -10.15 -1.63
CA LEU A 83 2.62 -9.94 -1.34
C LEU A 83 2.05 -8.97 -2.38
N TRP A 84 0.98 -9.36 -3.05
CA TRP A 84 0.45 -8.65 -4.21
C TRP A 84 -1.10 -8.54 -4.14
N ASN A 85 -1.66 -7.40 -4.55
CA ASN A 85 -3.11 -7.08 -4.54
C ASN A 85 -3.82 -7.48 -3.23
N VAL A 86 -3.32 -7.04 -2.09
CA VAL A 86 -3.91 -7.33 -0.77
C VAL A 86 -4.37 -6.04 -0.14
N ILE A 87 -5.60 -6.04 0.40
CA ILE A 87 -6.09 -4.97 1.28
C ILE A 87 -6.03 -5.51 2.71
N ILE A 88 -5.36 -4.81 3.61
CA ILE A 88 -5.24 -5.23 5.02
C ILE A 88 -5.93 -4.19 5.88
N GLY A 89 -6.88 -4.64 6.70
CA GLY A 89 -7.59 -3.74 7.59
C GLY A 89 -8.70 -4.44 8.33
N LYS A 90 -9.03 -3.92 9.51
CA LYS A 90 -10.12 -4.43 10.33
C LYS A 90 -11.43 -4.45 9.53
N ASN A 91 -12.13 -5.57 9.63
CA ASN A 91 -13.52 -5.68 9.22
C ASN A 91 -14.44 -5.05 10.25
#